data_AF-A0A8I2YIR1-F1
#
_entry.id   AF-A0A8I2YIR1-F1
#
_cell.length_a   1.000
_cell.length_b   1.000
_cell.length_c   1.000
_cell.angle_alpha   90.00
_cell.angle_beta   90.00
_cell.angle_gamma   90.00
#
_symmetry.space_group_name_H-M   'P 1'
#
loop_
_entity.id
_entity.type
_entity.pdbx_description
1 polymer ?
#
loop_
_entity_poly.entity_id
_entity_poly.type
_entity_poly.pdbx_seq_one_letter_code
_entity_poly.pdbx_strand_id
1 'polypeptide(L)'
;MVMTIDGVDFTRTYSNSCVEVFNVLAIEAARAAIMRELRGVIEFDGSYVSYRHPTLLCDLMTHHGTLMAITQHSINRAEMGALMRCSFEETVEILMEAAAVGEKDDCHGIVENVMFGQLAPMGIGAFDVALDIDMLKDAIVDHPSRSKTCSQPTRTVV
;
A
#
# COMPACT_ATOMS: atom_id res chain seq x y z
N MET A 1 20.88 -3.59 29.93
CA MET A 1 19.93 -4.48 29.26
C MET A 1 20.03 -5.86 29.89
N VAL A 2 18.92 -6.53 30.17
CA VAL A 2 18.90 -7.77 30.97
C VAL A 2 19.64 -8.95 30.29
N MET A 3 19.91 -8.86 28.98
CA MET A 3 20.54 -9.92 28.18
C MET A 3 22.02 -10.18 28.51
N THR A 4 22.70 -9.27 29.22
CA THR A 4 24.11 -9.42 29.60
C THR A 4 24.30 -10.05 30.98
N ILE A 5 23.21 -10.46 31.63
CA ILE A 5 23.23 -11.04 32.97
C ILE A 5 23.54 -12.52 32.87
N ASP A 6 24.47 -13.00 33.70
CA ASP A 6 24.81 -14.42 33.78
C ASP A 6 23.60 -15.24 34.25
N GLY A 7 23.31 -16.34 33.55
CA GLY A 7 22.11 -17.15 33.74
C GLY A 7 20.85 -16.73 32.96
N VAL A 8 20.90 -15.63 32.19
CA VAL A 8 19.78 -15.21 31.31
C VAL A 8 20.02 -15.71 29.87
N ASP A 9 19.02 -16.39 29.30
CA ASP A 9 19.07 -16.86 27.90
C ASP A 9 18.78 -15.71 26.92
N PHE A 10 19.83 -15.16 26.33
CA PHE A 10 19.74 -14.07 25.35
C PHE A 10 19.01 -14.47 24.05
N THR A 11 18.89 -15.76 23.73
CA THR A 11 18.25 -16.22 22.48
C THR A 11 16.72 -16.27 22.56
N ARG A 12 16.17 -16.37 23.77
CA ARG A 12 14.73 -16.49 24.02
C ARG A 12 14.13 -15.32 24.78
N THR A 13 14.97 -14.42 25.29
CA THR A 13 14.50 -13.22 25.98
C THR A 13 13.73 -12.34 25.01
N TYR A 14 12.56 -11.85 25.44
CA TYR A 14 11.66 -11.03 24.64
C TYR A 14 11.18 -9.82 25.46
N SER A 15 10.99 -8.67 24.80
CA SER A 15 10.40 -7.46 25.37
C SER A 15 9.14 -7.08 24.59
N ASN A 16 8.09 -6.66 25.30
CA ASN A 16 6.85 -6.14 24.69
C ASN A 16 7.01 -4.71 24.13
N SER A 17 8.13 -4.05 24.42
CA SER A 17 8.43 -2.72 23.89
C SER A 17 9.15 -2.83 22.55
N CYS A 18 8.43 -2.57 21.45
CA CYS A 18 8.98 -2.62 20.10
C CYS A 18 10.12 -1.59 19.88
N VAL A 19 10.06 -0.44 20.58
CA VAL A 19 11.10 0.59 20.52
C VAL A 19 12.39 0.13 21.18
N GLU A 20 12.30 -0.60 22.30
CA GLU A 20 13.47 -1.18 22.96
C GLU A 20 14.10 -2.27 22.07
N VAL A 21 13.26 -3.14 21.48
CA VAL A 21 13.70 -4.17 20.55
C VAL A 21 14.44 -3.55 19.36
N PHE A 22 13.92 -2.46 18.79
CA PHE A 22 14.59 -1.73 17.71
C PHE A 22 15.96 -1.19 18.11
N ASN A 23 16.06 -0.56 19.29
CA ASN A 23 17.31 0.05 19.75
C ASN A 23 18.43 -0.96 20.02
N VAL A 24 18.09 -2.23 20.26
CA VAL A 24 19.08 -3.26 20.61
C VAL A 24 19.29 -4.26 19.48
N LEU A 25 18.19 -4.83 18.96
CA LEU A 25 18.20 -5.92 17.98
C LEU A 25 17.96 -5.43 16.54
N ALA A 26 17.80 -4.12 16.34
CA ALA A 26 17.57 -3.45 15.06
C ALA A 26 16.20 -3.73 14.40
N ILE A 27 16.03 -3.25 13.17
CA ILE A 27 14.73 -3.08 12.50
C ILE A 27 14.01 -4.40 12.19
N GLU A 28 14.71 -5.46 11.80
CA GLU A 28 14.05 -6.73 11.46
C GLU A 28 13.52 -7.44 12.71
N ALA A 29 14.24 -7.35 13.83
CA ALA A 29 13.75 -7.84 15.11
C ALA A 29 12.53 -7.03 15.59
N ALA A 30 12.55 -5.71 15.37
CA ALA A 30 11.41 -4.86 15.68
C ALA A 30 10.18 -5.20 14.82
N ARG A 31 10.37 -5.45 13.52
CA ARG A 31 9.32 -5.91 12.60
C ARG A 31 8.69 -7.22 13.08
N ALA A 32 9.51 -8.20 13.47
CA ALA A 32 9.04 -9.46 14.01
C ALA A 32 8.30 -9.29 15.35
N ALA A 33 8.78 -8.39 16.22
CA ALA A 33 8.10 -8.07 17.48
C ALA A 33 6.72 -7.44 17.24
N ILE A 34 6.62 -6.43 16.36
CA ILE A 34 5.33 -5.79 16.02
C ILE A 34 4.34 -6.82 15.47
N MET A 35 4.79 -7.68 14.55
CA MET A 35 3.95 -8.75 14.00
C MET A 35 3.41 -9.67 15.09
N ARG A 36 4.25 -10.04 16.06
CA ARG A 36 3.88 -10.94 17.16
C ARG A 36 2.87 -10.29 18.10
N GLU A 37 3.07 -9.03 18.47
CA GLU A 37 2.15 -8.29 19.33
C GLU A 37 0.82 -8.04 18.63
N LEU A 38 0.83 -7.62 17.35
CA LEU A 38 -0.38 -7.37 16.58
C LEU A 38 -1.23 -8.64 16.42
N ARG A 39 -0.59 -9.78 16.12
CA ARG A 39 -1.27 -11.08 16.08
C ARG A 39 -1.83 -11.47 17.44
N GLY A 40 -1.07 -11.28 18.51
CA GLY A 40 -1.52 -11.57 19.88
C GLY A 40 -2.81 -10.82 20.23
N VAL A 41 -2.95 -9.56 19.82
CA VAL A 41 -4.17 -8.76 20.04
C VAL A 41 -5.34 -9.24 19.18
N ILE A 42 -5.11 -9.56 17.91
CA ILE A 42 -6.17 -10.01 16.98
C ILE A 42 -6.71 -11.39 17.38
N GLU A 43 -5.80 -12.33 17.68
CA GLU A 43 -6.17 -13.70 18.06
C GLU A 43 -6.81 -13.77 19.45
N PHE A 44 -6.50 -12.83 20.35
CA PHE A 44 -7.13 -12.73 21.66
C PHE A 44 -8.65 -12.50 21.57
N ASP A 45 -9.11 -11.76 20.57
CA ASP A 45 -10.54 -11.52 20.30
C ASP A 45 -11.23 -12.69 19.58
N GLY A 46 -10.49 -13.75 19.22
CA GLY A 46 -10.99 -14.88 18.42
C GLY A 46 -11.21 -14.54 16.94
N SER A 47 -10.81 -13.34 16.52
CA SER A 47 -10.89 -12.86 15.15
C SER A 47 -9.77 -13.45 14.29
N TYR A 48 -10.09 -13.90 13.07
CA TYR A 48 -9.11 -14.42 12.13
C TYR A 48 -8.80 -13.42 11.03
N VAL A 49 -7.52 -13.08 10.87
CA VAL A 49 -7.01 -12.24 9.79
C VAL A 49 -5.90 -12.99 9.06
N SER A 50 -5.98 -13.07 7.74
CA SER A 50 -4.92 -13.67 6.92
C SER A 50 -3.58 -12.96 7.16
N TYR A 51 -2.49 -13.72 7.26
CA TYR A 51 -1.14 -13.21 7.54
C TYR A 51 -0.71 -12.05 6.62
N ARG A 52 -1.21 -12.01 5.38
CA ARG A 52 -0.81 -11.00 4.38
C ARG A 52 -1.14 -9.57 4.83
N HIS A 53 -2.25 -9.36 5.54
CA HIS A 53 -2.68 -8.02 5.97
C HIS A 53 -1.78 -7.43 7.07
N PRO A 54 -1.57 -8.09 8.23
CA PRO A 54 -0.66 -7.58 9.25
C PRO A 54 0.80 -7.55 8.77
N THR A 55 1.19 -8.43 7.84
CA THR A 55 2.54 -8.37 7.24
C THR A 55 2.75 -7.09 6.49
N LEU A 56 1.83 -6.74 5.59
CA LEU A 56 1.91 -5.49 4.84
C LEU A 56 1.95 -4.28 5.77
N LEU A 57 1.17 -4.30 6.85
CA LEU A 57 1.18 -3.24 7.85
C LEU A 57 2.54 -3.12 8.57
N CYS A 58 3.10 -4.24 9.02
CA CYS A 58 4.40 -4.26 9.69
C CYS A 58 5.53 -3.81 8.75
N ASP A 59 5.47 -4.23 7.49
CA ASP A 59 6.42 -3.81 6.46
C ASP A 59 6.31 -2.29 6.24
N LEU A 60 5.09 -1.75 6.12
CA LEU A 60 4.87 -0.31 5.97
C LEU A 60 5.44 0.49 7.16
N MET A 61 5.28 0.00 8.38
CA MET A 61 5.83 0.63 9.59
C MET A 61 7.36 0.59 9.68
N THR A 62 8.05 -0.29 8.93
CA THR A 62 9.48 -0.57 9.10
C THR A 62 10.34 -0.32 7.86
N HIS A 63 9.73 -0.10 6.69
CA HIS A 63 10.46 -0.05 5.41
C HIS A 63 11.46 1.12 5.27
N HIS A 64 11.22 2.26 5.93
CA HIS A 64 12.13 3.41 5.91
C HIS A 64 13.36 3.26 6.82
N GLY A 65 13.56 2.08 7.44
CA GLY A 65 14.70 1.83 8.35
C GLY A 65 14.54 2.44 9.75
N THR A 66 13.43 3.13 10.01
CA THR A 66 13.02 3.61 11.32
C THR A 66 11.61 3.10 11.64
N LEU A 67 11.27 3.05 12.92
CA LEU A 67 9.91 2.71 13.35
C LEU A 67 8.97 3.88 13.11
N MET A 68 8.13 3.76 12.09
CA MET A 68 7.06 4.71 11.83
C MET A 68 5.79 4.28 12.54
N ALA A 69 5.31 5.12 13.46
CA ALA A 69 3.95 5.00 13.98
C ALA A 69 2.94 5.30 12.86
N ILE A 70 1.70 4.82 12.97
CA ILE A 70 0.63 5.15 12.01
C ILE A 70 -0.19 6.29 12.61
N THR A 71 0.24 7.52 12.36
CA THR A 71 -0.35 8.76 12.93
C THR A 71 -0.25 9.91 11.93
N GLN A 72 -1.04 10.97 12.11
CA GLN A 72 -0.97 12.19 11.27
C GLN A 72 0.47 12.70 11.10
N HIS A 73 1.22 12.80 12.20
CA HIS A 73 2.59 13.29 12.22
C HIS A 73 3.57 12.41 11.42
N SER A 74 3.32 11.11 11.34
CA SER A 74 4.14 10.19 10.56
C SER A 74 3.84 10.28 9.05
N ILE A 75 2.56 10.43 8.70
CA ILE A 75 2.08 10.44 7.32
C ILE A 75 2.47 11.77 6.66
N ASN A 76 2.41 12.88 7.41
CA ASN A 76 2.79 14.21 6.92
C ASN A 76 4.30 14.35 6.67
N ARG A 77 5.12 13.48 7.28
CA ARG A 77 6.57 13.41 7.08
C ARG A 77 6.98 12.47 5.94
N ALA A 78 6.07 11.65 5.44
CA ALA A 78 6.36 10.78 4.31
C ALA A 78 6.55 11.62 3.03
N GLU A 79 7.40 11.14 2.12
CA GLU A 79 7.65 11.76 0.81
C GLU A 79 6.45 11.55 -0.13
N MET A 80 5.31 12.15 0.21
CA MET A 80 4.05 12.08 -0.53
C MET A 80 3.63 13.48 -0.98
N GLY A 81 2.88 13.55 -2.09
CA GLY A 81 2.37 14.80 -2.64
C GLY A 81 1.60 15.63 -1.61
N ALA A 82 1.71 16.96 -1.71
CA ALA A 82 1.00 17.89 -0.85
C ALA A 82 -0.52 17.62 -0.82
N LEU A 83 -1.12 17.24 -1.95
CA LEU A 83 -2.54 16.92 -2.06
C LEU A 83 -2.89 15.60 -1.35
N MET A 84 -2.00 14.61 -1.44
CA MET A 84 -2.15 13.36 -0.68
C MET A 84 -2.07 13.61 0.83
N ARG A 85 -1.09 14.41 1.28
CA ARG A 85 -0.92 14.76 2.71
C ARG A 85 -2.09 15.57 3.23
N CYS A 86 -2.54 16.61 2.51
CA CYS A 86 -3.63 17.48 2.97
C CYS A 86 -4.99 16.77 3.07
N SER A 87 -5.11 15.59 2.45
CA SER A 87 -6.30 14.74 2.54
C SER A 87 -6.41 13.99 3.86
N PHE A 88 -5.31 13.87 4.60
CA PHE A 88 -5.27 13.19 5.89
C PHE A 88 -4.89 14.19 7.00
N GLU A 89 -5.90 14.86 7.54
CA GLU A 89 -5.76 15.86 8.61
C GLU A 89 -4.90 17.09 8.23
N GLU A 90 -4.91 18.15 9.05
CA GLU A 90 -4.06 19.36 8.90
C GLU A 90 -4.06 20.04 7.50
N THR A 91 -5.16 19.96 6.74
CA THR A 91 -5.26 20.40 5.34
C THR A 91 -4.77 21.83 5.09
N VAL A 92 -5.18 22.80 5.91
CA VAL A 92 -4.84 24.23 5.70
C VAL A 92 -3.35 24.49 5.93
N GLU A 93 -2.77 23.86 6.95
CA GLU A 93 -1.36 24.05 7.30
C GLU A 93 -0.45 23.47 6.22
N ILE A 94 -0.75 22.24 5.77
CA ILE A 94 0.00 21.56 4.71
C ILE A 94 -0.04 22.37 3.40
N LEU A 95 -1.22 22.87 3.01
CA LEU A 95 -1.36 23.66 1.78
C LEU A 95 -0.64 25.01 1.87
N MET A 96 -0.65 25.66 3.03
CA MET A 96 0.08 26.92 3.24
C MET A 96 1.59 26.72 3.18
N GLU A 97 2.09 25.65 3.79
CA GLU A 97 3.52 25.28 3.74
C GLU A 97 3.95 24.92 2.31
N ALA A 98 3.18 24.07 1.63
CA ALA A 98 3.43 23.70 0.24
C ALA A 98 3.41 24.92 -0.70
N ALA A 99 2.47 25.85 -0.50
CA ALA A 99 2.41 27.10 -1.26
C ALA A 99 3.60 28.03 -0.99
N ALA A 100 4.10 28.07 0.25
CA ALA A 100 5.25 28.88 0.62
C ALA A 100 6.57 28.34 0.02
N VAL A 101 6.72 27.02 -0.07
CA VAL A 101 7.90 26.37 -0.67
C VAL A 101 7.78 26.26 -2.19
N GLY A 102 6.56 26.33 -2.74
CA GLY A 102 6.29 26.09 -4.16
C GLY A 102 6.41 24.61 -4.53
N GLU A 103 5.93 23.73 -3.64
CA GLU A 103 5.97 22.28 -3.84
C GLU A 103 5.16 21.88 -5.09
N LYS A 104 5.75 21.05 -5.95
CA LYS A 104 5.11 20.54 -7.15
C LYS A 104 4.60 19.13 -6.89
N ASP A 105 3.29 18.95 -7.04
CA ASP A 105 2.63 17.66 -6.94
C ASP A 105 2.52 17.01 -8.33
N ASP A 106 3.01 15.77 -8.46
CA ASP A 106 3.04 15.05 -9.74
C ASP A 106 1.70 14.35 -10.08
N CYS A 107 0.69 14.42 -9.19
CA CYS A 107 -0.66 13.90 -9.43
C CYS A 107 -0.70 12.41 -9.83
N HIS A 108 0.30 11.64 -9.42
CA HIS A 108 0.36 10.19 -9.68
C HIS A 108 -0.32 9.38 -8.57
N GLY A 109 -0.60 10.01 -7.43
CA GLY A 109 -1.32 9.42 -6.31
C GLY A 109 -2.79 9.17 -6.63
N ILE A 110 -3.37 8.19 -5.97
CA ILE A 110 -4.81 7.88 -6.13
C ILE A 110 -5.66 9.05 -5.65
N VAL A 111 -5.24 9.67 -4.54
CA VAL A 111 -5.97 10.77 -3.89
C VAL A 111 -6.03 12.00 -4.78
N GLU A 112 -4.89 12.40 -5.35
CA GLU A 112 -4.79 13.50 -6.32
C GLU A 112 -5.71 13.29 -7.52
N ASN A 113 -5.65 12.10 -8.14
CA ASN A 113 -6.48 11.77 -9.30
C ASN A 113 -7.98 11.80 -8.97
N VAL A 114 -8.37 11.32 -7.78
CA VAL A 114 -9.76 11.38 -7.31
C VAL A 114 -10.21 12.82 -7.10
N MET A 115 -9.37 13.69 -6.55
CA MET A 115 -9.67 15.12 -6.36
C MET A 115 -9.92 15.85 -7.69
N PHE A 116 -9.14 15.52 -8.73
CA PHE A 116 -9.29 16.12 -10.06
C PHE A 116 -10.32 15.42 -10.94
N GLY A 117 -10.95 14.32 -10.48
CA GLY A 117 -11.89 13.54 -11.27
C GLY A 117 -11.25 12.80 -12.45
N GLN A 118 -9.94 12.53 -12.37
CA GLN A 118 -9.18 11.78 -13.36
C GLN A 118 -9.20 10.27 -13.03
N LEU A 119 -8.88 9.43 -14.02
CA LEU A 119 -8.77 7.99 -13.80
C LEU A 119 -7.53 7.71 -12.93
N ALA A 120 -7.74 7.23 -11.71
CA ALA A 120 -6.64 6.88 -10.82
C ALA A 120 -5.85 5.68 -11.35
N PRO A 121 -4.51 5.67 -11.21
CA PRO A 121 -3.64 4.59 -11.67
C PRO A 121 -3.67 3.38 -10.73
N MET A 122 -4.85 2.78 -10.56
CA MET A 122 -5.06 1.57 -9.76
C MET A 122 -5.96 0.58 -10.51
N GLY A 123 -5.63 -0.71 -10.41
CA GLY A 123 -6.45 -1.79 -10.96
C GLY A 123 -6.56 -1.68 -12.48
N ILE A 124 -7.77 -1.40 -12.98
CA ILE A 124 -8.03 -1.25 -14.43
C ILE A 124 -7.34 -0.01 -15.00
N GLY A 125 -7.20 1.06 -14.21
CA GLY A 125 -6.51 2.28 -14.62
C GLY A 125 -4.98 2.19 -14.56
N ALA A 126 -4.41 1.04 -14.18
CA ALA A 126 -2.95 0.86 -14.08
C ALA A 126 -2.26 0.63 -15.44
N PHE A 127 -3.04 0.42 -16.51
CA PHE A 127 -2.54 0.28 -17.87
C PHE A 127 -3.42 1.06 -18.83
N ASP A 128 -2.85 1.44 -19.97
CA ASP A 128 -3.59 2.06 -21.06
C ASP A 128 -3.86 1.04 -22.16
N VAL A 129 -4.90 1.29 -22.95
CA VAL A 129 -5.31 0.41 -24.05
C VAL A 129 -5.11 1.15 -25.35
N ALA A 130 -4.09 0.74 -26.10
CA ALA A 130 -3.88 1.19 -27.47
C ALA A 130 -4.53 0.23 -28.47
N LEU A 131 -5.08 0.78 -29.54
CA LEU A 131 -5.61 -0.01 -30.64
C LEU A 131 -4.48 -0.39 -31.62
N ASP A 132 -4.33 -1.68 -31.88
CA ASP A 132 -3.44 -2.18 -32.93
C ASP A 132 -4.12 -2.08 -34.29
N ILE A 133 -3.61 -1.17 -35.13
CA ILE A 133 -4.16 -0.87 -36.46
C ILE A 133 -3.86 -2.00 -37.45
N ASP A 134 -2.76 -2.73 -37.28
CA ASP A 134 -2.40 -3.79 -38.22
C ASP A 134 -3.29 -5.02 -38.00
N MET A 135 -3.56 -5.39 -36.75
CA MET A 135 -4.53 -6.44 -36.44
C MET A 135 -5.97 -6.04 -36.84
N LEU A 136 -6.29 -4.74 -36.82
CA LEU A 136 -7.61 -4.25 -37.24
C LEU A 136 -7.86 -4.40 -38.75
N LYS A 137 -6.83 -4.35 -39.60
CA LYS A 137 -7.00 -4.51 -41.07
C LYS A 137 -7.45 -5.92 -41.45
N ASP A 138 -7.00 -6.92 -40.69
CA ASP A 138 -7.34 -8.32 -40.88
C ASP A 138 -8.65 -8.72 -40.19
N ALA A 139 -9.25 -7.79 -39.42
CA ALA A 139 -10.51 -8.04 -38.73
C ALA A 139 -11.67 -8.14 -39.73
N ILE A 140 -12.27 -9.33 -39.83
CA ILE A 140 -13.49 -9.55 -40.61
C ILE A 140 -14.63 -8.77 -39.94
N VAL A 141 -15.13 -7.74 -40.61
CA VAL A 141 -16.30 -6.99 -40.16
C VAL A 141 -17.54 -7.86 -40.40
N ASP A 142 -18.01 -8.52 -39.35
CA ASP A 142 -19.28 -9.23 -39.41
C ASP A 142 -20.41 -8.19 -39.40
N HIS A 143 -20.91 -7.83 -40.58
CA HIS A 143 -22.10 -7.01 -40.68
C HIS A 143 -23.28 -7.83 -40.13
N PRO A 144 -24.00 -7.35 -39.08
CA PRO A 144 -25.19 -8.05 -38.63
C PRO A 144 -26.28 -7.90 -39.70
N SER A 145 -26.25 -8.80 -40.69
CA SER A 145 -27.37 -9.01 -41.59
C SER A 145 -28.50 -9.56 -40.73
N ARG A 146 -29.51 -8.73 -40.56
CA ARG A 146 -30.83 -9.07 -40.04
C ARG A 146 -31.19 -10.50 -40.46
N SER A 147 -31.38 -11.37 -39.46
CA SER A 147 -31.72 -12.80 -39.55
C SER A 147 -30.61 -13.74 -40.06
N LYS A 148 -30.08 -14.57 -39.15
CA LYS A 148 -30.23 -16.03 -39.21
C LYS A 148 -29.87 -16.66 -37.87
N THR A 149 -30.66 -17.67 -37.56
CA THR A 149 -30.79 -18.40 -36.31
C THR A 149 -29.48 -19.01 -35.81
N CYS A 150 -29.31 -18.91 -34.50
CA CYS A 150 -28.31 -19.59 -33.68
C CYS A 150 -28.15 -21.07 -34.06
N SER A 151 -26.99 -21.42 -34.62
CA SER A 151 -26.39 -22.75 -34.50
C SER A 151 -24.86 -22.57 -34.47
N GLN A 152 -24.31 -22.87 -33.30
CA GLN A 152 -22.92 -22.87 -32.78
C GLN A 152 -21.81 -23.40 -33.74
N PRO A 153 -20.51 -23.56 -33.34
CA PRO A 153 -19.81 -23.20 -32.07
C PRO A 153 -18.41 -22.52 -32.20
N THR A 154 -18.01 -21.88 -31.10
CA THR A 154 -16.68 -21.84 -30.44
C THR A 154 -15.40 -21.68 -31.27
N ARG A 155 -14.67 -20.57 -31.03
CA ARG A 155 -13.20 -20.62 -30.84
C ARG A 155 -12.77 -19.63 -29.75
N THR A 156 -12.44 -20.21 -28.60
CA THR A 156 -11.66 -19.59 -27.52
C THR A 156 -10.26 -19.30 -28.06
N VAL A 157 -9.82 -18.06 -28.00
CA VAL A 157 -8.40 -17.71 -28.13
C VAL A 157 -7.88 -17.50 -26.71
N VAL A 158 -6.93 -18.35 -26.34
CA VAL A 158 -6.11 -18.26 -25.12
C VAL A 158 -5.17 -17.07 -25.24
#